data_AF-A0A7J8V202-F1
#
_entry.id   AF-A0A7J8V202-F1
#
_cell.length_a   1.000
_cell.length_b   1.000
_cell.length_c   1.000
_cell.angle_alpha   90.00
_cell.angle_beta   90.00
_cell.angle_gamma   90.00
#
_symmetry.space_group_name_H-M   'P 1'
#
loop_
_entity.id
_entity.type
_entity.pdbx_description
1 polymer ?
#
loop_
_entity_poly.entity_id
_entity_poly.type
_entity_poly.pdbx_seq_one_letter_code
_entity_poly.pdbx_strand_id
1 'polypeptide(L)'
;MPLEQEIGDVEGIHELKEVIFDLHYRNAMDVEQILNYPSENESLMELPTNEEIIQRVMNVSADDKQDPDDNSALPHVSPKEVFLAVYILKNYLI
;
A
#
# COMPACT_ATOMS: atom_id res chain seq x y z
N MET A 1 15.34 28.57 -29.14
CA MET A 1 14.96 28.81 -27.74
C MET A 1 15.43 27.58 -26.98
N PRO A 2 16.49 27.66 -26.16
CA PRO A 2 16.93 26.50 -25.40
C PRO A 2 16.00 26.34 -24.19
N LEU A 3 15.55 25.10 -23.95
CA LEU A 3 14.69 24.74 -22.83
C LEU A 3 15.48 24.92 -21.54
N GLU A 4 15.10 25.93 -20.77
CA GLU A 4 15.42 26.07 -19.36
C GLU A 4 14.77 24.88 -18.64
N GLN A 5 15.54 23.82 -18.38
CA GLN A 5 15.16 22.84 -17.38
C GLN A 5 15.99 23.18 -16.14
N GLU A 6 15.32 23.89 -15.24
CA GLU A 6 15.73 24.16 -13.87
C GLU A 6 16.42 22.92 -13.31
N ILE A 7 17.75 22.98 -13.22
CA ILE A 7 18.54 22.03 -12.44
C ILE A 7 18.05 22.25 -11.01
N GLY A 8 17.12 21.40 -10.59
CA GLY A 8 16.56 21.41 -9.25
C GLY A 8 17.69 21.51 -8.24
N ASP A 9 17.46 22.35 -7.23
CA ASP A 9 18.39 22.67 -6.16
C ASP A 9 19.26 21.47 -5.77
N VAL A 10 20.53 21.49 -6.20
CA VAL A 10 21.49 20.39 -6.01
C VAL A 10 21.65 20.08 -4.52
N GLU A 11 21.50 21.11 -3.68
CA GLU A 11 21.50 20.99 -2.22
C GLU A 11 20.30 20.17 -1.73
N GLY A 12 19.08 20.50 -2.19
CA GLY A 12 17.87 19.75 -1.83
C GLY A 12 17.89 18.28 -2.29
N ILE A 13 18.52 17.97 -3.44
CA ILE A 13 18.70 16.58 -3.88
C ILE A 13 19.66 15.83 -2.94
N HIS A 14 20.72 16.50 -2.48
CA HIS A 14 21.67 15.92 -1.54
C HIS A 14 21.03 15.67 -0.17
N GLU A 15 20.29 16.66 0.36
CA GLU A 15 19.54 16.54 1.61
C GLU A 15 18.54 15.37 1.55
N LEU A 16 17.80 15.24 0.45
CA LEU A 16 16.86 14.13 0.26
C LEU A 16 17.57 12.76 0.22
N LYS A 17 18.74 12.66 -0.42
CA LYS A 17 19.56 11.43 -0.43
C LYS A 17 19.97 11.03 0.99
N GLU A 18 20.35 11.99 1.82
CA GLU A 18 20.75 11.77 3.21
C GLU A 18 19.57 11.31 4.07
N VAL A 19 18.42 11.98 3.98
CA VAL A 19 17.20 11.58 4.70
C VAL A 19 16.75 10.17 4.34
N ILE A 20 16.77 9.80 3.05
CA ILE A 20 16.39 8.46 2.61
C ILE A 20 17.36 7.40 3.13
N PHE A 21 18.66 7.71 3.15
CA PHE A 21 19.68 6.83 3.70
C PHE A 21 19.44 6.57 5.20
N ASP A 22 19.14 7.61 5.96
CA ASP A 22 18.88 7.55 7.41
C ASP A 22 17.62 6.77 7.78
N LEU A 23 16.67 6.61 6.86
CA LEU A 23 15.45 5.83 7.08
C LEU A 23 15.66 4.32 7.02
N HIS A 24 16.86 3.85 6.62
CA HIS A 24 17.25 2.44 6.62
C HIS A 24 16.22 1.50 5.97
N TYR A 25 15.59 1.94 4.88
CA TYR A 25 14.63 1.12 4.16
C TYR A 25 15.25 -0.22 3.75
N ARG A 26 14.47 -1.29 3.90
CA ARG A 26 14.91 -2.65 3.54
C ARG A 26 15.33 -2.76 2.07
N ASN A 27 14.73 -1.96 1.20
CA ASN A 27 15.12 -1.80 -0.19
C ASN A 27 15.67 -0.39 -0.38
N ALA A 28 16.84 -0.26 -1.02
CA ALA A 28 17.41 1.05 -1.32
C ALA A 28 16.50 1.83 -2.26
N MET A 29 16.16 3.05 -1.86
CA MET A 29 15.34 3.97 -2.66
C MET A 29 16.28 4.92 -3.42
N ASP A 30 16.25 4.88 -4.75
CA ASP A 30 17.10 5.72 -5.59
C ASP A 30 16.44 7.08 -5.88
N VAL A 31 17.04 8.16 -5.39
CA VAL A 31 16.53 9.53 -5.56
C VAL A 31 16.46 9.94 -7.02
N GLU A 32 17.37 9.45 -7.86
CA GLU A 32 17.35 9.79 -9.29
C GLU A 32 16.15 9.15 -9.99
N GLN A 33 15.73 7.95 -9.58
CA GLN A 33 14.51 7.32 -10.10
C GLN A 33 13.26 8.11 -9.68
N ILE A 34 13.20 8.59 -8.44
CA ILE A 34 12.08 9.38 -7.92
C ILE A 34 11.91 10.69 -8.70
N LEU A 35 13.02 11.36 -9.01
CA LEU A 35 13.00 12.68 -9.66
C LEU A 35 12.82 12.60 -11.19
N ASN A 36 13.32 11.53 -11.82
CA ASN A 36 13.30 11.40 -13.29
C ASN A 36 11.99 10.81 -13.83
N TYR A 37 11.18 10.16 -12.99
CA TYR A 37 9.94 9.52 -13.40
C TYR A 37 8.71 9.99 -12.60
N PRO A 38 8.42 11.32 -12.59
CA PRO A 38 7.36 11.91 -11.77
C PRO A 38 5.94 11.35 -12.08
N SER A 39 5.76 10.74 -13.25
CA SER A 39 4.51 10.08 -13.64
C SER A 39 4.28 8.73 -12.94
N GLU A 40 5.33 8.04 -12.48
CA GLU A 40 5.16 6.77 -11.75
C GLU A 40 4.57 7.01 -10.36
N ASN A 41 4.81 8.19 -9.79
CA ASN A 41 4.22 8.69 -8.56
C ASN A 41 2.82 9.28 -8.75
N GLU A 42 2.37 9.58 -9.97
CA GLU A 42 0.96 9.94 -10.22
C GLU A 42 0.03 8.76 -9.91
N SER A 43 0.47 7.52 -10.18
CA SER A 43 -0.28 6.32 -9.80
C SER A 43 -0.36 6.09 -8.29
N LEU A 44 0.51 6.71 -7.49
CA LEU A 44 0.45 6.69 -6.02
C LEU A 44 -0.48 7.76 -5.45
N MET A 45 -0.93 8.73 -6.26
CA MET A 45 -1.91 9.73 -5.84
C MET A 45 -3.32 9.14 -5.72
N GLU A 46 -3.64 8.12 -6.51
CA GLU A 46 -4.88 7.35 -6.41
C GLU A 46 -4.72 6.14 -5.47
N LEU A 47 -4.24 6.39 -4.24
CA LEU A 47 -4.39 5.38 -3.21
C LEU A 47 -5.90 5.14 -2.99
N PRO A 48 -6.35 3.87 -3.00
CA PRO A 48 -7.74 3.57 -2.72
C PRO A 48 -8.06 4.08 -1.32
N THR A 49 -9.18 4.77 -1.21
CA THR A 49 -9.73 5.22 0.06
C THR A 49 -9.99 4.03 0.99
N ASN A 50 -10.06 4.29 2.30
CA ASN A 50 -10.35 3.23 3.27
C ASN A 50 -11.66 2.50 2.93
N GLU A 51 -12.64 3.22 2.41
CA GLU A 51 -13.93 2.70 1.95
C GLU A 51 -13.77 1.75 0.75
N GLU A 52 -12.94 2.10 -0.23
CA GLU A 52 -12.63 1.25 -1.39
C GLU A 52 -11.84 0.01 -0.98
N ILE A 53 -10.91 0.14 -0.03
CA ILE A 53 -10.16 -0.99 0.54
C ILE A 53 -11.12 -1.94 1.26
N ILE A 54 -11.99 -1.42 2.13
CA ILE A 54 -12.98 -2.22 2.86
C ILE A 54 -13.91 -2.91 1.87
N GLN A 55 -14.44 -2.22 0.87
CA GLN A 55 -15.29 -2.85 -0.14
C GLN A 55 -14.58 -3.95 -0.90
N ARG A 56 -13.32 -3.72 -1.31
CA ARG A 56 -12.52 -4.72 -2.02
C ARG A 56 -12.32 -5.98 -1.17
N VAL A 57 -11.98 -5.82 0.12
CA VAL A 57 -11.81 -6.94 1.04
C VAL A 57 -13.14 -7.65 1.32
N MET A 58 -14.24 -6.90 1.48
CA MET A 58 -15.57 -7.45 1.68
C MET A 58 -16.10 -8.19 0.43
N ASN A 59 -15.68 -7.80 -0.77
CA ASN A 59 -16.12 -8.36 -2.04
C ASN A 59 -15.28 -9.57 -2.50
N VAL A 60 -14.20 -9.91 -1.79
CA VAL A 60 -13.50 -11.19 -2.01
C VAL A 60 -14.48 -12.32 -1.69
N SER A 61 -14.89 -13.06 -2.71
CA SER A 61 -15.75 -14.23 -2.54
C SER A 61 -14.99 -15.34 -1.85
N ALA A 62 -15.65 -16.05 -0.94
CA ALA A 62 -15.18 -17.27 -0.31
C ALA A 62 -15.00 -18.48 -1.28
N ASP A 63 -15.05 -18.23 -2.59
CA ASP A 63 -14.95 -19.24 -3.65
C ASP A 63 -13.52 -19.38 -4.19
N ASP A 64 -12.53 -18.82 -3.50
CA ASP A 64 -11.16 -19.31 -3.67
C ASP A 64 -11.17 -20.77 -3.21
N LYS A 65 -11.25 -21.65 -4.21
CA LYS A 65 -11.40 -23.10 -4.03
C LYS A 65 -10.30 -23.58 -3.11
N GLN A 66 -10.66 -23.81 -1.85
CA GLN A 66 -9.80 -24.46 -0.89
C GLN A 66 -9.42 -25.82 -1.50
N ASP A 67 -8.13 -26.11 -1.54
CA ASP A 67 -7.63 -27.40 -2.00
C ASP A 67 -8.30 -28.49 -1.16
N PRO A 68 -9.10 -29.40 -1.76
CA PRO A 68 -9.91 -30.34 -1.00
C PRO A 68 -9.11 -31.32 -0.13
N ASP A 69 -7.78 -31.38 -0.29
CA ASP A 69 -6.90 -32.29 0.44
C ASP A 69 -6.32 -31.69 1.74
N ASP A 70 -6.56 -30.41 2.03
CA ASP A 70 -6.10 -29.82 3.30
C ASP A 70 -7.09 -30.14 4.44
N ASN A 71 -6.99 -31.35 4.98
CA ASN A 71 -7.75 -31.83 6.13
C ASN A 71 -7.44 -31.08 7.46
N SER A 72 -6.61 -30.02 7.41
CA SER A 72 -6.43 -29.07 8.52
C SER A 72 -7.32 -27.82 8.40
N ALA A 73 -8.17 -27.75 7.37
CA ALA A 73 -8.99 -26.61 7.06
C ALA A 73 -9.92 -26.21 8.22
N LEU A 74 -9.55 -25.12 8.91
CA LEU A 74 -10.50 -24.31 9.64
C LEU A 74 -11.66 -23.94 8.70
N PRO A 75 -12.90 -23.84 9.20
CA PRO A 75 -14.01 -23.42 8.36
C PRO A 75 -13.64 -22.11 7.68
N HIS A 76 -13.78 -22.06 6.36
CA HIS A 76 -13.50 -20.84 5.60
C HIS A 76 -14.46 -19.74 6.07
N VAL A 77 -13.94 -18.79 6.85
CA VAL A 77 -14.69 -17.62 7.31
C VAL A 77 -14.54 -16.53 6.27
N SER A 78 -15.66 -16.00 5.78
CA SER A 78 -15.61 -14.91 4.81
C SER A 78 -15.05 -13.64 5.47
N PRO A 79 -14.35 -12.77 4.71
CA PRO A 79 -13.92 -11.47 5.22
C PRO A 79 -15.08 -10.68 5.85
N LYS A 80 -16.30 -10.80 5.31
CA LYS A 80 -17.51 -10.18 5.85
C LYS A 80 -17.83 -10.61 7.28
N GLU A 81 -17.74 -11.91 7.57
CA GLU A 81 -17.98 -12.46 8.90
C GLU A 81 -16.91 -12.03 9.90
N VAL A 82 -15.64 -11.98 9.47
CA VAL A 82 -14.53 -11.48 10.30
C VAL A 82 -14.75 -10.01 10.66
N PHE A 83 -15.06 -9.16 9.67
CA PHE A 83 -15.33 -7.74 9.90
C PHE A 83 -16.52 -7.53 10.85
N LEU A 84 -17.59 -8.30 10.66
CA LEU A 84 -18.77 -8.24 11.54
C LEU A 84 -18.44 -8.67 12.97
N ALA A 85 -17.69 -9.77 13.14
CA ALA A 85 -17.27 -10.25 14.46
C ALA A 85 -16.38 -9.23 15.20
N VAL A 86 -15.44 -8.60 14.49
CA VAL A 86 -14.58 -7.55 15.06
C VAL A 86 -15.40 -6.31 15.44
N TYR A 87 -16.34 -5.89 14.59
CA TYR A 87 -17.23 -4.77 14.90
C TYR A 87 -18.09 -5.04 16.14
N ILE A 88 -18.67 -6.24 16.22
CA ILE A 88 -19.44 -6.70 17.38
C ILE A 88 -18.54 -6.70 18.63
N LEU A 89 -17.37 -7.36 18.58
CA LEU A 89 -16.45 -7.44 19.70
C LEU A 89 -16.03 -6.06 20.22
N LYS A 90 -15.72 -5.12 19.31
CA LYS A 90 -15.39 -3.74 19.66
C LYS A 90 -16.53 -3.07 20.43
N ASN A 91 -17.78 -3.26 20.01
CA ASN A 91 -18.94 -2.66 20.67
C ASN A 91 -19.30 -3.32 22.01
N TYR A 92 -18.90 -4.57 22.23
CA TYR A 92 -19.09 -5.27 23.51
C TYR A 92 -18.00 -4.95 24.55
N LEU A 93 -16.83 -4.44 24.12
CA LEU A 93 -15.69 -4.12 24.98
C LEU A 93 -15.63 -2.63 25.40
N ILE A 94 -16.65 -1.84 25.05
CA ILE A 94 -16.85 -0.44 25.45
C ILE A 94 -17.95 -0.41 26.52
#